data_AF-H1DHA6-F1
#
_entry.id   AF-H1DHA6-F1
#
_cell.length_a   1.000
_cell.length_b   1.000
_cell.length_c   1.000
_cell.angle_alpha   90.00
_cell.angle_beta   90.00
_cell.angle_gamma   90.00
#
_symmetry.space_group_name_H-M   'P 1'
#
loop_
_entity.id
_entity.type
_entity.pdbx_description
1 polymer ?
#
loop_
_entity_poly.entity_id
_entity_poly.type
_entity_poly.pdbx_seq_one_letter_code
_entity_poly.pdbx_strand_id
1 'polypeptide(L)'
;MLLVNDQDEGYVNFIRQIKTFAEKYNKIGYKIYPAIDANIIEEEIKIIKDNINDNTQLFIFYDQGYIVDGLIRIATTRAIDCLGKISAILESIHNVEYIFTSTSFPDSVTSLSGNMNGKIKCSEISLYEQIVSAITNINVSYSDYGSITPKRNDEAAYYSRGWTPRIDVPVISQQQIYYYRQKREKRDYADVYVDVASKCISDSLFPKGIDCWGVQTIKSAAAGLKPGATPSFWLSVRMNIFIIEQLKRLSII
;
A
#
# COMPACT_ATOMS: atom_id res chain seq x y z
N MET A 1 1.29 3.18 -19.06
CA MET A 1 2.72 2.98 -18.76
C MET A 1 3.16 4.01 -17.74
N LEU A 2 4.05 3.68 -16.81
CA LEU A 2 4.53 4.62 -15.78
C LEU A 2 5.72 5.41 -16.30
N LEU A 3 5.67 6.74 -16.21
CA LEU A 3 6.79 7.62 -16.54
C LEU A 3 7.88 7.54 -15.48
N VAL A 4 9.12 7.68 -15.92
CA VAL A 4 10.32 7.73 -15.08
C VAL A 4 11.21 8.83 -15.61
N ASN A 5 11.52 9.80 -14.77
CA ASN A 5 12.51 10.82 -15.05
C ASN A 5 13.73 10.61 -14.14
N ASP A 6 14.78 9.99 -14.66
CA ASP A 6 16.05 9.82 -13.95
C ASP A 6 17.16 10.53 -14.73
N GLN A 7 17.69 11.61 -14.15
CA GLN A 7 18.86 12.35 -14.65
C GLN A 7 18.77 12.81 -16.12
N ASP A 8 17.68 13.48 -16.51
CA ASP A 8 17.47 13.96 -17.89
C ASP A 8 17.68 15.49 -18.00
N GLU A 9 18.86 15.91 -18.44
CA GLU A 9 19.14 17.32 -18.67
C GLU A 9 18.19 17.89 -19.74
N GLY A 10 17.35 18.86 -19.34
CA GLY A 10 16.38 19.50 -20.23
C GLY A 10 15.17 18.65 -20.64
N TYR A 11 14.88 17.55 -19.94
CA TYR A 11 13.66 16.72 -20.14
C TYR A 11 13.50 16.08 -21.54
N VAL A 12 14.57 15.97 -22.33
CA VAL A 12 14.52 15.44 -23.71
C VAL A 12 14.04 13.98 -23.74
N ASN A 13 14.60 13.13 -22.89
CA ASN A 13 14.20 11.73 -22.78
C ASN A 13 12.81 11.57 -22.17
N PHE A 14 12.46 12.41 -21.21
CA PHE A 14 11.15 12.45 -20.56
C PHE A 14 10.04 12.79 -21.58
N ILE A 15 10.22 13.84 -22.37
CA ILE A 15 9.31 14.21 -23.46
C ILE A 15 9.17 13.07 -24.48
N ARG A 16 10.28 12.46 -24.89
CA ARG A 16 10.26 11.33 -25.81
C ARG A 16 9.48 10.15 -25.23
N GLN A 17 9.62 9.87 -23.93
CA GLN A 17 8.88 8.83 -23.24
C GLN A 17 7.39 9.14 -23.19
N ILE A 18 6.99 10.38 -22.87
CA ILE A 18 5.59 10.83 -22.88
C ILE A 18 4.96 10.57 -24.25
N LYS A 19 5.58 11.07 -25.32
CA LYS A 19 5.06 10.91 -26.70
C LYS A 19 4.94 9.45 -27.08
N THR A 20 5.98 8.65 -26.82
CA THR A 20 5.98 7.22 -27.09
C THR A 20 4.85 6.49 -26.35
N PHE A 21 4.60 6.85 -25.08
CA PHE A 21 3.58 6.19 -24.29
C PHE A 21 2.16 6.65 -24.68
N ALA A 22 1.97 7.92 -25.00
CA ALA A 22 0.72 8.46 -25.52
C ALA A 22 0.34 7.78 -26.84
N GLU A 23 1.27 7.71 -27.80
CA GLU A 23 1.05 7.11 -29.11
C GLU A 23 0.80 5.60 -29.03
N LYS A 24 1.60 4.86 -28.24
CA LYS A 24 1.55 3.39 -28.24
C LYS A 24 0.46 2.81 -27.35
N TYR A 25 0.14 3.47 -26.23
CA TYR A 25 -0.75 2.91 -25.21
C TYR A 25 -1.97 3.78 -24.92
N ASN A 26 -1.97 5.05 -25.33
CA ASN A 26 -3.00 6.04 -24.99
C ASN A 26 -3.28 6.16 -23.47
N LYS A 27 -2.33 5.73 -22.64
CA LYS A 27 -2.43 5.66 -21.17
C LYS A 27 -1.08 5.89 -20.52
N ILE A 28 -1.00 6.91 -19.68
CA ILE A 28 0.21 7.33 -18.98
C ILE A 28 -0.08 7.39 -17.48
N GLY A 29 0.82 6.83 -16.69
CA GLY A 29 0.87 7.05 -15.24
C GLY A 29 2.07 7.91 -14.91
N TYR A 30 1.90 8.85 -13.99
CA TYR A 30 2.98 9.65 -13.43
C TYR A 30 2.89 9.58 -11.91
N LYS A 31 4.04 9.37 -11.26
CA LYS A 31 4.10 9.13 -9.81
C LYS A 31 4.89 10.23 -9.13
N ILE A 32 4.22 10.90 -8.20
CA ILE A 32 4.74 11.99 -7.39
C ILE A 32 5.24 11.42 -6.07
N TYR A 33 6.46 11.78 -5.71
CA TYR A 33 7.02 11.52 -4.39
C TYR A 33 7.08 12.84 -3.61
N PRO A 34 6.51 12.93 -2.38
CA PRO A 34 6.51 14.16 -1.59
C PRO A 34 7.91 14.67 -1.19
N ALA A 35 8.95 13.86 -1.35
CA ALA A 35 10.32 14.22 -1.09
C ALA A 35 10.97 15.01 -2.25
N ILE A 36 10.39 14.96 -3.45
CA ILE A 36 10.84 15.73 -4.60
C ILE A 36 10.35 17.18 -4.47
N ASP A 37 11.17 18.12 -4.93
CA ASP A 37 10.84 19.55 -4.91
C ASP A 37 9.55 19.83 -5.70
N ALA A 38 8.67 20.65 -5.11
CA ALA A 38 7.37 20.96 -5.70
C ALA A 38 7.49 21.63 -7.08
N ASN A 39 8.51 22.47 -7.30
CA ASN A 39 8.71 23.15 -8.58
C ASN A 39 9.11 22.16 -9.68
N ILE A 40 9.88 21.12 -9.34
CA ILE A 40 10.23 20.04 -10.28
C ILE A 40 8.97 19.29 -10.68
N ILE A 41 8.13 18.91 -9.71
CA ILE A 41 6.86 18.23 -9.98
C ILE A 41 5.95 19.10 -10.86
N GLU A 42 5.80 20.38 -10.54
CA GLU A 42 4.98 21.31 -11.33
C GLU A 42 5.48 21.44 -12.77
N GLU A 43 6.80 21.53 -12.97
CA GLU A 43 7.41 21.60 -14.30
C GLU A 43 7.17 20.31 -15.10
N GLU A 44 7.38 19.15 -14.47
CA GLU A 44 7.12 17.86 -15.12
C GLU A 44 5.66 17.68 -15.52
N ILE A 45 4.72 18.14 -14.68
CA ILE A 45 3.28 18.10 -14.99
C ILE A 45 2.94 19.01 -16.17
N LYS A 46 3.55 20.20 -16.27
CA LYS A 46 3.37 21.08 -17.44
C LYS A 46 3.92 20.42 -18.72
N ILE A 47 5.11 19.83 -18.64
CA ILE A 47 5.71 19.11 -19.76
C ILE A 47 4.83 17.94 -20.20
N ILE A 48 4.24 17.18 -19.26
CA ILE A 48 3.28 16.13 -19.57
C ILE A 48 2.08 16.73 -20.31
N LYS A 49 1.44 17.77 -19.74
CA LYS A 49 0.28 18.45 -20.32
C LYS A 49 0.53 18.87 -21.77
N ASP A 50 1.69 19.46 -22.05
CA ASP A 50 2.03 20.01 -23.36
C ASP A 50 2.41 18.95 -24.41
N ASN A 51 2.62 17.69 -23.99
CA ASN A 51 3.11 16.62 -24.87
C ASN A 51 2.20 15.38 -24.95
N ILE A 52 1.04 15.39 -24.28
CA ILE A 52 0.03 14.33 -24.42
C ILE A 52 -1.01 14.69 -25.49
N ASN A 53 -1.63 13.66 -26.07
CA ASN A 53 -2.79 13.85 -26.95
C ASN A 53 -4.06 14.08 -26.12
N ASP A 54 -5.04 14.83 -26.64
CA ASP A 54 -6.31 15.16 -25.96
C ASP A 54 -7.05 13.93 -25.37
N ASN A 55 -6.96 12.79 -26.04
CA ASN A 55 -7.63 11.55 -25.66
C ASN A 55 -6.78 10.62 -24.77
N THR A 56 -5.59 11.05 -24.35
CA THR A 56 -4.69 10.25 -23.51
C THR A 56 -5.24 10.16 -22.09
N GLN A 57 -5.39 8.94 -21.56
CA GLN A 57 -5.72 8.76 -20.14
C GLN A 57 -4.47 9.01 -19.29
N LEU A 58 -4.58 9.92 -18.34
CA LEU A 58 -3.52 10.25 -17.38
C LEU A 58 -3.90 9.74 -15.98
N PHE A 59 -2.99 9.04 -15.33
CA PHE A 59 -3.09 8.60 -13.94
C PHE A 59 -2.03 9.32 -13.13
N ILE A 60 -2.44 10.12 -12.15
CA ILE A 60 -1.55 10.86 -11.26
C ILE A 60 -1.53 10.16 -9.90
N PHE A 61 -0.42 9.50 -9.58
CA PHE A 61 -0.21 8.83 -8.30
C PHE A 61 0.52 9.77 -7.35
N TYR A 62 -0.17 10.29 -6.32
CA TYR A 62 0.52 10.88 -5.17
C TYR A 62 0.90 9.75 -4.21
N ASP A 63 2.18 9.38 -4.21
CA ASP A 63 2.68 8.29 -3.37
C ASP A 63 3.38 8.84 -2.13
N GLN A 64 2.61 8.90 -1.03
CA GLN A 64 3.12 9.27 0.27
C GLN A 64 4.13 8.26 0.83
N GLY A 65 4.12 7.01 0.34
CA GLY A 65 4.94 5.93 0.87
C GLY A 65 4.57 5.59 2.31
N TYR A 66 5.59 5.35 3.14
CA TYR A 66 5.41 4.98 4.54
C TYR A 66 4.94 6.16 5.40
N ILE A 67 3.88 5.96 6.19
CA ILE A 67 3.32 6.97 7.11
C ILE A 67 3.24 6.45 8.55
N VAL A 68 3.50 7.35 9.51
CA VAL A 68 3.27 7.14 10.94
C VAL A 68 2.27 8.18 11.47
N ASP A 69 1.56 7.83 12.53
CA ASP A 69 0.48 8.66 13.12
C ASP A 69 0.87 10.13 13.37
N GLY A 70 2.07 10.36 13.91
CA GLY A 70 2.55 11.72 14.23
C GLY A 70 2.75 12.62 13.01
N LEU A 71 2.77 12.06 11.80
CA LEU A 71 2.99 12.79 10.54
C LEU A 71 1.72 12.99 9.73
N ILE A 72 0.59 12.38 10.10
CA ILE A 72 -0.66 12.42 9.31
C ILE A 72 -1.04 13.87 8.96
N ARG A 73 -1.09 14.78 9.94
CA ARG A 73 -1.50 16.18 9.70
C ARG A 73 -0.62 16.87 8.64
N ILE A 74 0.70 16.71 8.73
CA ILE A 74 1.63 17.34 7.79
C ILE A 74 1.52 16.70 6.41
N ALA A 75 1.37 15.38 6.35
CA ALA A 75 1.15 14.64 5.11
C ALA A 75 -0.15 15.07 4.42
N THR A 76 -1.25 15.20 5.17
CA THR A 76 -2.54 15.70 4.68
C THR A 76 -2.39 17.08 4.04
N THR A 77 -1.79 18.05 4.74
CA THR A 77 -1.60 19.41 4.20
C THR A 77 -0.77 19.41 2.92
N ARG A 78 0.33 18.63 2.88
CA ARG A 78 1.19 18.54 1.68
C ARG A 78 0.47 17.90 0.49
N ALA A 79 -0.31 16.84 0.73
CA ALA A 79 -1.06 16.16 -0.31
C ALA A 79 -2.13 17.08 -0.91
N ILE A 80 -2.87 17.81 -0.06
CA ILE A 80 -3.88 18.77 -0.50
C ILE A 80 -3.26 19.88 -1.36
N ASP A 81 -2.17 20.51 -0.90
CA ASP A 81 -1.50 21.58 -1.65
C ASP A 81 -1.00 21.08 -3.01
N CYS A 82 -0.32 19.94 -3.03
CA CYS A 82 0.22 19.35 -4.26
C CYS A 82 -0.88 18.95 -5.24
N LEU A 83 -1.88 18.19 -4.81
CA LEU A 83 -2.99 17.77 -5.67
C LEU A 83 -3.82 18.96 -6.16
N GLY A 84 -4.01 19.99 -5.33
CA GLY A 84 -4.67 21.23 -5.73
C GLY A 84 -3.94 21.94 -6.87
N LYS A 85 -2.62 22.12 -6.75
CA LYS A 85 -1.80 22.74 -7.80
C LYS A 85 -1.79 21.92 -9.09
N ILE A 86 -1.61 20.61 -8.97
CA ILE A 86 -1.56 19.72 -10.14
C ILE A 86 -2.91 19.67 -10.86
N SER A 87 -4.01 19.65 -10.11
CA SER A 87 -5.35 19.70 -10.72
C SER A 87 -5.63 21.03 -11.43
N ALA A 88 -5.15 22.15 -10.91
CA ALA A 88 -5.23 23.42 -11.61
C ALA A 88 -4.40 23.42 -12.91
N ILE A 89 -3.17 22.88 -12.91
CA ILE A 89 -2.36 22.79 -14.15
C ILE A 89 -3.08 21.93 -15.19
N LEU A 90 -3.68 20.82 -14.77
CA LEU A 90 -4.33 19.83 -15.63
C LEU A 90 -5.82 20.11 -15.89
N GLU A 91 -6.36 21.28 -15.52
CA GLU A 91 -7.79 21.58 -15.60
C GLU A 91 -8.39 21.43 -17.01
N SER A 92 -7.57 21.62 -18.05
CA SER A 92 -7.96 21.51 -19.45
C SER A 92 -7.88 20.08 -20.01
N ILE A 93 -7.42 19.11 -19.21
CA ILE A 93 -7.25 17.71 -19.60
C ILE A 93 -8.45 16.91 -19.11
N HIS A 94 -9.21 16.33 -20.03
CA HIS A 94 -10.47 15.66 -19.70
C HIS A 94 -10.31 14.30 -19.00
N ASN A 95 -9.22 13.58 -19.26
CA ASN A 95 -9.06 12.18 -18.86
C ASN A 95 -7.97 12.02 -17.79
N VAL A 96 -8.18 12.61 -16.60
CA VAL A 96 -7.24 12.53 -15.48
C VAL A 96 -7.86 11.79 -14.30
N GLU A 97 -7.16 10.77 -13.79
CA GLU A 97 -7.48 10.11 -12.53
C GLU A 97 -6.39 10.41 -11.50
N TYR A 98 -6.80 10.93 -10.34
CA TYR A 98 -5.92 11.19 -9.21
C TYR A 98 -6.00 10.02 -8.23
N ILE A 99 -4.84 9.50 -7.83
CA ILE A 99 -4.74 8.30 -7.00
C ILE A 99 -3.82 8.62 -5.83
N PHE A 100 -4.30 8.43 -4.60
CA PHE A 100 -3.50 8.61 -3.40
C PHE A 100 -3.01 7.26 -2.88
N THR A 101 -1.69 7.09 -2.77
CA THR A 101 -1.06 5.84 -2.32
C THR A 101 -0.27 6.05 -1.03
N SER A 102 -0.50 5.22 -0.02
CA SER A 102 0.32 5.23 1.22
C SER A 102 0.27 3.88 1.94
N THR A 103 1.10 3.70 2.96
CA THR A 103 1.06 2.52 3.86
C THR A 103 1.63 2.88 5.23
N SER A 104 1.06 2.37 6.32
CA SER A 104 1.72 2.40 7.64
C SER A 104 2.34 1.06 8.01
N PHE A 105 2.37 0.09 7.09
CA PHE A 105 2.93 -1.22 7.39
C PHE A 105 4.45 -1.12 7.51
N PRO A 106 5.04 -1.49 8.67
CA PRO A 106 6.45 -1.20 8.94
C PRO A 106 7.40 -2.10 8.15
N ASP A 107 8.59 -1.56 7.84
CA ASP A 107 9.68 -2.27 7.16
C ASP A 107 10.17 -3.51 7.94
N SER A 108 10.10 -3.42 9.27
CA SER A 108 10.34 -4.56 10.15
C SER A 108 9.42 -4.52 11.36
N VAL A 109 8.84 -5.67 11.65
CA VAL A 109 8.03 -5.90 12.85
C VAL A 109 8.89 -6.05 14.11
N THR A 110 10.22 -6.13 14.00
CA THR A 110 11.11 -6.04 15.18
C THR A 110 11.11 -4.64 15.79
N SER A 111 10.72 -3.61 15.03
CA SER A 111 10.47 -2.25 15.55
C SER A 111 9.24 -2.18 16.45
N LEU A 112 8.33 -3.16 16.37
CA LEU A 112 7.12 -3.30 17.20
C LEU A 112 7.40 -4.04 18.54
N SER A 113 8.60 -3.80 19.11
CA SER A 113 8.99 -4.17 20.48
C SER A 113 8.86 -5.64 20.86
N GLY A 114 9.38 -6.59 20.07
CA GLY A 114 9.68 -7.96 20.53
C GLY A 114 8.49 -8.81 21.03
N ASN A 115 7.27 -8.26 21.00
CA ASN A 115 6.10 -8.86 21.61
C ASN A 115 5.63 -10.07 20.81
N MET A 116 5.15 -11.10 21.52
CA MET A 116 4.58 -12.32 20.93
C MET A 116 3.16 -12.09 20.36
N ASN A 117 2.61 -10.90 20.55
CA ASN A 117 1.38 -10.43 19.93
C ASN A 117 1.42 -8.90 19.84
N GLY A 118 0.49 -8.31 19.10
CA GLY A 118 0.38 -6.85 19.01
C GLY A 118 -0.60 -6.41 17.94
N LYS A 119 -0.64 -5.09 17.74
CA LYS A 119 -1.51 -4.42 16.77
C LYS A 119 -0.69 -3.42 15.97
N ILE A 120 -0.96 -3.35 14.68
CA ILE A 120 -0.43 -2.37 13.74
C ILE A 120 -1.63 -1.54 13.30
N LYS A 121 -1.57 -0.22 13.50
CA LYS A 121 -2.61 0.67 13.02
C LYS A 121 -2.45 0.90 11.52
N CYS A 122 -3.54 0.89 10.76
CA CYS A 122 -3.62 1.20 9.33
C CYS A 122 -3.81 2.70 9.13
N SER A 123 -2.80 3.48 9.48
CA SER A 123 -2.85 4.96 9.49
C SER A 123 -3.05 5.56 8.10
N GLU A 124 -2.70 4.82 7.04
CA GLU A 124 -2.99 5.15 5.64
C GLU A 124 -4.47 5.40 5.38
N ILE A 125 -5.36 4.67 6.06
CA ILE A 125 -6.81 4.81 5.87
C ILE A 125 -7.27 6.18 6.37
N SER A 126 -6.87 6.53 7.60
CA SER A 126 -7.21 7.84 8.19
C SER A 126 -6.62 9.01 7.40
N LEU A 127 -5.39 8.84 6.87
CA LEU A 127 -4.76 9.84 6.03
C LEU A 127 -5.56 10.07 4.74
N TYR A 128 -5.92 8.99 4.03
CA TYR A 128 -6.75 9.08 2.83
C TYR A 128 -8.10 9.74 3.11
N GLU A 129 -8.80 9.32 4.17
CA GLU A 129 -10.11 9.87 4.55
C GLU A 129 -10.04 11.39 4.81
N GLN A 130 -8.97 11.86 5.46
CA GLN A 130 -8.76 13.30 5.67
C GLN A 130 -8.52 14.07 4.36
N ILE A 131 -7.80 13.47 3.41
CA ILE A 131 -7.50 14.10 2.11
C ILE A 131 -8.78 14.22 1.27
N VAL A 132 -9.53 13.13 1.10
CA VAL A 132 -10.74 13.13 0.25
C VAL A 132 -11.88 13.93 0.86
N SER A 133 -11.90 14.10 2.18
CA SER A 133 -12.86 15.00 2.85
C SER A 133 -12.52 16.47 2.65
N ALA A 134 -11.25 16.81 2.41
CA ALA A 134 -10.79 18.19 2.26
C ALA A 134 -10.74 18.66 0.79
N ILE A 135 -10.44 17.75 -0.14
CA ILE A 135 -10.39 18.05 -1.58
C ILE A 135 -11.77 17.84 -2.19
N THR A 136 -12.39 18.91 -2.69
CA THR A 136 -13.76 18.89 -3.22
C THR A 136 -13.85 19.10 -4.74
N ASN A 137 -12.77 19.56 -5.37
CA ASN A 137 -12.73 19.91 -6.79
C ASN A 137 -12.28 18.77 -7.71
N ILE A 138 -11.73 17.68 -7.15
CA ILE A 138 -11.33 16.48 -7.89
C ILE A 138 -11.73 15.23 -7.11
N ASN A 139 -11.96 14.12 -7.82
CA ASN A 139 -12.09 12.82 -7.19
C ASN A 139 -10.70 12.19 -7.02
N VAL A 140 -10.42 11.66 -5.83
CA VAL A 140 -9.15 11.01 -5.51
C VAL A 140 -9.41 9.55 -5.15
N SER A 141 -8.94 8.63 -5.97
CA SER A 141 -9.04 7.19 -5.77
C SER A 141 -8.09 6.70 -4.67
N TYR A 142 -8.56 5.72 -3.89
CA TYR A 142 -7.74 5.05 -2.88
C TYR A 142 -6.74 4.09 -3.50
N SER A 143 -5.51 4.08 -2.98
CA SER A 143 -4.49 3.06 -3.26
C SER A 143 -3.61 2.86 -2.02
N ASP A 144 -3.02 1.68 -1.90
CA ASP A 144 -2.08 1.34 -0.85
C ASP A 144 -1.09 0.27 -1.31
N TYR A 145 -0.21 -0.14 -0.40
CA TYR A 145 0.74 -1.22 -0.64
C TYR A 145 0.22 -2.58 -0.18
N GLY A 146 -1.08 -2.82 -0.11
CA GLY A 146 -1.66 -4.12 0.24
C GLY A 146 -1.21 -4.66 1.60
N SER A 147 -1.01 -3.78 2.59
CA SER A 147 -0.40 -4.12 3.89
C SER A 147 1.01 -4.72 3.82
N ILE A 148 1.83 -4.34 2.84
CA ILE A 148 3.27 -4.62 2.82
C ILE A 148 4.09 -3.32 2.84
N THR A 149 5.37 -3.44 3.15
CA THR A 149 6.32 -2.32 3.02
C THR A 149 6.71 -2.16 1.54
N PRO A 150 6.88 -0.92 1.04
CA PRO A 150 7.42 -0.65 -0.28
C PRO A 150 8.91 -0.97 -0.39
N LYS A 151 9.62 -1.13 0.74
CA LYS A 151 11.04 -1.47 0.75
C LYS A 151 11.24 -2.96 0.55
N ARG A 152 12.00 -3.30 -0.47
CA ARG A 152 12.39 -4.67 -0.78
C ARG A 152 13.56 -5.08 0.12
N ASN A 153 13.31 -6.04 1.02
CA ASN A 153 14.36 -6.63 1.86
C ASN A 153 15.07 -7.75 1.09
N ASP A 154 16.02 -7.39 0.22
CA ASP A 154 16.75 -8.33 -0.65
C ASP A 154 17.90 -9.06 0.05
N GLU A 155 18.19 -8.76 1.31
CA GLU A 155 19.31 -9.36 2.02
C GLU A 155 19.01 -10.80 2.46
N ALA A 156 19.65 -11.77 1.81
CA ALA A 156 19.62 -13.20 2.18
C ALA A 156 20.00 -13.45 3.66
N ALA A 157 20.75 -12.51 4.27
CA ALA A 157 21.13 -12.56 5.68
C ALA A 157 19.93 -12.59 6.63
N TYR A 158 18.78 -12.02 6.25
CA TYR A 158 17.59 -11.93 7.12
C TYR A 158 17.02 -13.29 7.53
N TYR A 159 17.17 -14.32 6.70
CA TYR A 159 16.65 -15.68 6.96
C TYR A 159 17.70 -16.66 7.50
N SER A 160 18.97 -16.25 7.57
CA SER A 160 20.09 -17.11 7.97
C SER A 160 19.96 -17.67 9.40
N ARG A 161 19.21 -17.00 10.28
CA ARG A 161 18.96 -17.43 11.68
C ARG A 161 17.56 -18.03 11.89
N GLY A 162 16.84 -18.32 10.81
CA GLY A 162 15.41 -18.67 10.87
C GLY A 162 14.52 -17.48 11.21
N TRP A 163 13.21 -17.68 11.14
CA TRP A 163 12.20 -16.69 11.51
C TRP A 163 11.36 -17.14 12.70
N THR A 164 10.60 -16.21 13.30
CA THR A 164 9.55 -16.50 14.28
C THR A 164 8.21 -16.56 13.55
N PRO A 165 7.54 -17.73 13.50
CA PRO A 165 6.19 -17.86 12.94
C PRO A 165 5.27 -16.76 13.42
N ARG A 166 4.57 -16.15 12.46
CA ARG A 166 3.69 -15.02 12.64
C ARG A 166 2.50 -15.15 11.69
N ILE A 167 1.31 -14.92 12.21
CA ILE A 167 0.11 -14.71 11.40
C ILE A 167 -0.44 -13.33 11.75
N ASP A 168 -0.79 -12.60 10.71
CA ASP A 168 -1.37 -11.28 10.76
C ASP A 168 -2.82 -11.36 10.28
N VAL A 169 -3.72 -10.70 11.00
CA VAL A 169 -5.14 -10.67 10.67
C VAL A 169 -5.59 -9.21 10.59
N PRO A 170 -5.82 -8.70 9.36
CA PRO A 170 -6.46 -7.42 9.15
C PRO A 170 -7.85 -7.36 9.77
N VAL A 171 -8.20 -6.19 10.31
CA VAL A 171 -9.53 -5.81 10.80
C VAL A 171 -9.71 -4.33 10.45
N ILE A 172 -9.99 -4.08 9.18
CA ILE A 172 -10.02 -2.75 8.55
C ILE A 172 -11.17 -1.91 9.09
N SER A 173 -12.28 -2.52 9.52
CA SER A 173 -13.34 -1.80 10.22
C SER A 173 -12.88 -1.17 11.54
N GLN A 174 -11.73 -1.61 12.09
CA GLN A 174 -11.06 -1.01 13.25
C GLN A 174 -9.73 -0.35 12.88
N GLN A 175 -9.46 -0.16 11.58
CA GLN A 175 -8.22 0.41 11.03
C GLN A 175 -6.96 -0.19 11.65
N GLN A 176 -6.91 -1.51 11.80
CA GLN A 176 -5.75 -2.20 12.38
C GLN A 176 -5.53 -3.60 11.80
N ILE A 177 -4.33 -4.12 12.01
CA ILE A 177 -3.92 -5.49 11.77
C ILE A 177 -3.37 -6.01 13.11
N TYR A 178 -4.00 -7.03 13.68
CA TYR A 178 -3.42 -7.69 14.84
C TYR A 178 -2.57 -8.88 14.41
N TYR A 179 -1.64 -9.30 15.26
CA TYR A 179 -0.79 -10.44 14.98
C TYR A 179 -0.50 -11.25 16.23
N TYR A 180 -0.23 -12.53 16.00
CA TYR A 180 0.35 -13.45 16.99
C TYR A 180 1.64 -14.05 16.45
N ARG A 181 2.58 -14.32 17.36
CA ARG A 181 3.89 -14.91 17.08
C ARG A 181 4.21 -15.99 18.08
N GLN A 182 5.01 -16.96 17.66
CA GLN A 182 5.53 -17.98 18.55
C GLN A 182 6.93 -18.38 18.13
N LYS A 183 7.86 -18.49 19.08
CA LYS A 183 9.21 -19.00 18.80
C LYS A 183 9.10 -20.45 18.35
N ARG A 184 9.87 -20.80 17.31
CA ARG A 184 9.90 -22.17 16.79
C ARG A 184 10.50 -23.18 17.78
N GLU A 185 11.50 -22.74 18.54
CA GLU A 185 12.33 -23.63 19.36
C GLU A 185 12.87 -24.78 18.50
N LYS A 186 12.68 -26.04 18.91
CA LYS A 186 13.10 -27.24 18.17
C LYS A 186 11.99 -27.87 17.32
N ARG A 187 10.79 -27.29 17.27
CA ARG A 187 9.62 -27.84 16.54
C ARG A 187 9.70 -27.54 15.04
N ASP A 188 8.87 -28.21 14.25
CA ASP A 188 8.64 -27.84 12.84
C ASP A 188 7.94 -26.47 12.77
N TYR A 189 8.31 -25.65 11.78
CA TYR A 189 7.60 -24.41 11.50
C TYR A 189 6.11 -24.62 11.28
N ALA A 190 5.73 -25.66 10.53
CA ALA A 190 4.34 -25.94 10.22
C ALA A 190 3.51 -26.19 11.48
N ASP A 191 4.05 -26.95 12.45
CA ASP A 191 3.38 -27.20 13.73
C ASP A 191 3.21 -25.92 14.55
N VAL A 192 4.19 -25.03 14.51
CA VAL A 192 4.13 -23.77 15.25
C VAL A 192 3.10 -22.83 14.62
N TYR A 193 2.92 -22.86 13.29
CA TYR A 193 1.87 -22.09 12.62
C TYR A 193 0.46 -22.57 12.97
N VAL A 194 0.25 -23.86 13.25
CA VAL A 194 -1.02 -24.39 13.79
C VAL A 194 -1.36 -23.72 15.13
N ASP A 195 -0.39 -23.62 16.04
CA ASP A 195 -0.59 -22.96 17.35
C ASP A 195 -0.87 -21.46 17.18
N VAL A 196 -0.14 -20.78 16.29
CA VAL A 196 -0.34 -19.36 16.02
C VAL A 196 -1.72 -19.12 15.39
N ALA A 197 -2.15 -19.97 14.48
CA ALA A 197 -3.48 -19.90 13.86
C ALA A 197 -4.60 -20.09 14.90
N SER A 198 -4.41 -21.05 15.82
CA SER A 198 -5.34 -21.28 16.94
C SER A 198 -5.50 -20.05 17.83
N LYS A 199 -4.40 -19.32 18.10
CA LYS A 199 -4.44 -18.04 18.82
C LYS A 199 -5.19 -16.97 18.03
N CYS A 200 -4.94 -16.85 16.73
CA CYS A 200 -5.63 -15.89 15.87
C CYS A 200 -7.16 -16.12 15.85
N ILE A 201 -7.64 -17.36 15.67
CA ILE A 201 -9.09 -17.63 15.63
C ILE A 201 -9.78 -17.46 17.00
N SER A 202 -9.01 -17.55 18.08
CA SER A 202 -9.52 -17.36 19.45
C SER A 202 -9.62 -15.89 19.83
N ASP A 203 -8.98 -14.99 19.07
CA ASP A 203 -9.10 -13.55 19.29
C ASP A 203 -10.53 -13.10 18.94
N SER A 204 -11.13 -12.32 19.85
CA SER A 204 -12.45 -11.71 19.67
C SER A 204 -12.60 -10.88 18.39
N LEU A 205 -11.47 -10.38 17.86
CA LEU A 205 -11.37 -9.59 16.64
C LEU A 205 -11.30 -10.42 15.37
N PHE A 206 -11.20 -11.75 15.45
CA PHE A 206 -11.13 -12.60 14.26
C PHE A 206 -12.37 -12.40 13.37
N PRO A 207 -12.20 -12.12 12.05
CA PRO A 207 -13.31 -11.78 11.17
C PRO A 207 -14.39 -12.86 11.12
N LYS A 208 -15.62 -12.50 11.53
CA LYS A 208 -16.78 -13.40 11.47
C LYS A 208 -17.56 -13.31 10.15
N GLY A 209 -17.57 -12.13 9.51
CA GLY A 209 -18.33 -11.85 8.28
C GLY A 209 -17.48 -11.79 7.01
N ILE A 210 -16.25 -12.31 7.05
CA ILE A 210 -15.34 -12.30 5.91
C ILE A 210 -15.07 -13.73 5.48
N ASP A 211 -15.55 -14.06 4.30
CA ASP A 211 -15.29 -15.35 3.66
C ASP A 211 -14.33 -15.13 2.51
N CYS A 212 -13.06 -15.44 2.75
CA CYS A 212 -12.00 -15.39 1.75
C CYS A 212 -10.95 -16.45 2.02
N TRP A 213 -10.12 -16.73 1.01
CA TRP A 213 -9.07 -17.74 1.08
C TRP A 213 -8.17 -17.56 2.30
N GLY A 214 -7.78 -16.33 2.65
CA GLY A 214 -6.91 -16.06 3.79
C GLY A 214 -7.56 -16.43 5.13
N VAL A 215 -8.83 -16.04 5.35
CA VAL A 215 -9.58 -16.41 6.57
C VAL A 215 -9.74 -17.94 6.66
N GLN A 216 -10.10 -18.60 5.55
CA GLN A 216 -10.25 -20.06 5.52
C GLN A 216 -8.93 -20.79 5.76
N THR A 217 -7.82 -20.24 5.28
CA THR A 217 -6.48 -20.79 5.50
C THR A 217 -6.09 -20.75 6.97
N ILE A 218 -6.39 -19.65 7.68
CA ILE A 218 -6.12 -19.56 9.12
C ILE A 218 -7.00 -20.55 9.90
N LYS A 219 -8.30 -20.65 9.58
CA LYS A 219 -9.20 -21.63 10.21
C LYS A 219 -8.72 -23.07 9.99
N SER A 220 -8.34 -23.39 8.76
CA SER A 220 -7.80 -24.70 8.37
C SER A 220 -6.52 -25.04 9.13
N ALA A 221 -5.61 -24.07 9.25
CA ALA A 221 -4.38 -24.25 10.01
C ALA A 221 -4.64 -24.46 11.50
N ALA A 222 -5.57 -23.71 12.09
CA ALA A 222 -5.98 -23.90 13.48
C ALA A 222 -6.61 -25.29 13.73
N ALA A 223 -7.25 -25.89 12.71
CA ALA A 223 -7.77 -27.26 12.76
C ALA A 223 -6.69 -28.34 12.57
N GLY A 224 -5.41 -27.97 12.44
CA GLY A 224 -4.27 -28.88 12.33
C GLY A 224 -3.75 -29.11 10.91
N LEU A 225 -4.34 -28.48 9.89
CA LEU A 225 -3.76 -28.52 8.53
C LEU A 225 -2.48 -27.68 8.48
N LYS A 226 -1.57 -28.06 7.58
CA LYS A 226 -0.25 -27.45 7.44
C LYS A 226 -0.08 -26.82 6.04
N PRO A 227 -0.85 -25.77 5.71
CA PRO A 227 -0.94 -25.26 4.33
C PRO A 227 0.34 -24.52 3.89
N GLY A 228 1.17 -24.06 4.83
CA GLY A 228 2.43 -23.42 4.51
C GLY A 228 3.28 -23.17 5.75
N ALA A 229 4.60 -23.27 5.57
CA ALA A 229 5.58 -23.12 6.65
C ALA A 229 6.51 -21.92 6.46
N THR A 230 6.30 -21.06 5.46
CA THR A 230 7.19 -19.94 5.11
C THR A 230 6.56 -18.58 5.40
N PRO A 231 7.34 -17.53 5.68
CA PRO A 231 6.81 -16.18 5.87
C PRO A 231 6.03 -15.67 4.65
N SER A 232 6.52 -15.93 3.43
CA SER A 232 5.87 -15.50 2.18
C SER A 232 4.45 -16.04 2.01
N PHE A 233 4.21 -17.29 2.43
CA PHE A 233 2.87 -17.86 2.42
C PHE A 233 1.92 -17.10 3.36
N TRP A 234 2.36 -16.78 4.58
CA TRP A 234 1.51 -16.07 5.53
C TRP A 234 1.37 -14.57 5.21
N LEU A 235 2.32 -13.99 4.48
CA LEU A 235 2.16 -12.66 3.87
C LEU A 235 1.03 -12.67 2.84
N SER A 236 0.95 -13.66 1.94
CA SER A 236 -0.14 -13.72 0.96
C SER A 236 -1.50 -13.94 1.62
N VAL A 237 -1.56 -14.72 2.69
CA VAL A 237 -2.76 -14.87 3.54
C VAL A 237 -3.23 -13.50 4.07
N ARG A 238 -2.32 -12.70 4.67
CA ARG A 238 -2.65 -11.35 5.15
C ARG A 238 -3.14 -10.46 4.01
N MET A 239 -2.40 -10.40 2.90
CA MET A 239 -2.73 -9.55 1.76
C MET A 239 -4.11 -9.88 1.21
N ASN A 240 -4.46 -11.17 1.12
CA ASN A 240 -5.78 -11.58 0.66
C ASN A 240 -6.90 -11.07 1.57
N ILE A 241 -6.75 -11.21 2.90
CA ILE A 241 -7.75 -10.70 3.85
C ILE A 241 -7.85 -9.17 3.70
N PHE A 242 -6.71 -8.49 3.72
CA PHE A 242 -6.62 -7.04 3.66
C PHE A 242 -7.31 -6.47 2.40
N ILE A 243 -7.03 -7.03 1.22
CA ILE A 243 -7.65 -6.59 -0.04
C ILE A 243 -9.16 -6.76 0.01
N ILE A 244 -9.66 -7.92 0.46
CA ILE A 244 -11.11 -8.17 0.57
C ILE A 244 -11.78 -7.18 1.53
N GLU A 245 -11.14 -6.89 2.66
CA GLU A 245 -11.65 -5.89 3.60
C GLU A 245 -11.66 -4.47 3.01
N GLN A 246 -10.63 -4.10 2.24
CA GLN A 246 -10.56 -2.80 1.58
C GLN A 246 -11.62 -2.64 0.50
N LEU A 247 -11.87 -3.68 -0.31
CA LEU A 247 -12.94 -3.69 -1.29
C LEU A 247 -14.30 -3.48 -0.64
N LYS A 248 -14.56 -4.14 0.50
CA LYS A 248 -15.78 -3.92 1.30
C LYS A 248 -15.86 -2.51 1.87
N ARG A 249 -14.78 -1.99 2.47
CA ARG A 249 -14.72 -0.62 3.01
C ARG A 249 -15.04 0.41 1.93
N LEU A 250 -14.52 0.20 0.73
CA LEU A 250 -14.72 1.08 -0.43
C LEU A 250 -16.05 0.83 -1.16
N SER A 251 -16.91 -0.06 -0.64
CA SER A 251 -18.21 -0.42 -1.24
C SER A 251 -18.12 -0.91 -2.69
N ILE A 252 -17.04 -1.62 -3.02
CA ILE A 252 -16.82 -2.24 -4.34
C ILE A 252 -17.47 -3.63 -4.40
N ILE A 253 -17.51 -4.34 -3.26
CA ILE A 253 -18.15 -5.65 -3.08
C ILE A 253 -19.02 -5.70 -1.82
#